data_AF-A0A956UBR3-F1
#
_entry.id   AF-A0A956UBR3-F1
#
_cell.length_a   1.000
_cell.length_b   1.000
_cell.length_c   1.000
_cell.angle_alpha   90.00
_cell.angle_beta   90.00
_cell.angle_gamma   90.00
#
_symmetry.space_group_name_H-M   'P 1'
#
loop_
_entity.id
_entity.type
_entity.pdbx_description
1 polymer ?
#
loop_
_entity_poly.entity_id
_entity_poly.type
_entity_poly.pdbx_seq_one_letter_code
_entity_poly.pdbx_strand_id
1 'polypeptide(L)'
;MTIETPISKVLTDQLLSRLIHPSVFEIAGIPFPLQSPDLTDHGDWTSTTYKGKKGSLLVRNDGVRVLIEAWYKEERILMCALRDRRLDGTEASSPLTMYPNHDPACNRLPGPDYLAAELSIYSSDPHTYLGGLDVEGTLGHFIADPDYYIWKNFQPEVFFPLWEQAFYINRGPWQTARPMKGVPHHFVDAAIELLRELGYHRVDAVPSWYNVAQFFKGWNFEFTNGEHDLTYEGISEGLRHFEEESGMSLLTRPQMSWLVALQNLPESYIPKELKLPARWPVTHTNTYWVRMHLNLNQYKRDKSAPEAVESKERPLMSKIRTLRQFGCGQESKVKVTVKSRGYRPCTKTLGESSPGATSPNATK
;
A
#
# COMPACT_ATOMS: atom_id res chain seq x y z
N MET A 1 -5.28 -8.18 28.33
CA MET A 1 -5.14 -9.59 27.90
C MET A 1 -4.28 -9.55 26.65
N THR A 2 -3.03 -10.00 26.73
CA THR A 2 -2.09 -9.94 25.60
C THR A 2 -2.52 -10.98 24.58
N ILE A 3 -2.88 -10.55 23.38
CA ILE A 3 -3.30 -11.44 22.30
C ILE A 3 -2.04 -11.93 21.60
N GLU A 4 -1.67 -13.18 21.81
CA GLU A 4 -0.57 -13.81 21.07
C GLU A 4 -1.07 -14.34 19.73
N THR A 5 -0.43 -13.90 18.64
CA THR A 5 -0.71 -14.36 17.28
C THR A 5 0.33 -15.38 16.83
N PRO A 6 0.06 -16.20 15.79
CA PRO A 6 1.08 -17.10 15.25
C PRO A 6 2.36 -16.37 14.82
N ILE A 7 2.26 -15.15 14.28
CA ILE A 7 3.42 -14.32 13.91
C ILE A 7 4.23 -13.93 15.15
N SER A 8 3.58 -13.53 16.24
CA SER A 8 4.28 -13.04 17.43
C SER A 8 5.04 -14.14 18.18
N LYS A 9 4.79 -15.41 17.87
CA LYS A 9 5.48 -16.58 18.45
C LYS A 9 6.76 -16.96 17.73
N VAL A 10 7.02 -16.38 16.56
CA VAL A 10 8.27 -16.63 15.81
C VAL A 10 9.41 -15.88 16.51
N LEU A 11 10.51 -16.59 16.78
CA LEU A 11 11.68 -15.98 17.43
C LEU A 11 12.26 -14.86 16.57
N THR A 12 12.70 -13.77 17.21
CA THR A 12 13.27 -12.60 16.52
C THR A 12 14.39 -12.97 15.55
N ASP A 13 15.32 -13.85 15.94
CA ASP A 13 16.42 -14.27 15.06
C ASP A 13 15.93 -15.05 13.83
N GLN A 14 14.85 -15.83 13.98
CA GLN A 14 14.21 -16.53 12.85
C GLN A 14 13.49 -15.55 11.93
N LEU A 15 12.81 -14.54 12.47
CA LEU A 15 12.20 -13.49 11.68
C LEU A 15 13.27 -12.73 10.88
N LEU A 16 14.37 -12.34 11.52
CA LEU A 16 15.43 -11.57 10.89
C LEU A 16 16.16 -12.36 9.80
N SER A 17 16.51 -13.61 10.06
CA SER A 17 17.20 -14.46 9.08
C SER A 17 16.35 -14.81 7.86
N ARG A 18 15.01 -14.75 7.97
CA ARG A 18 14.09 -15.06 6.89
C ARG A 18 13.61 -13.83 6.13
N LEU A 19 13.18 -12.79 6.85
CA LEU A 19 12.46 -11.65 6.27
C LEU A 19 13.40 -10.54 5.80
N ILE A 20 14.61 -10.45 6.35
CA ILE A 20 15.52 -9.33 6.10
C ILE A 20 16.60 -9.75 5.12
N HIS A 21 16.63 -9.04 3.99
CA HIS A 21 17.63 -9.27 2.96
C HIS A 21 19.05 -9.00 3.49
N PRO A 22 20.05 -9.86 3.18
CA PRO A 22 21.42 -9.74 3.71
C PRO A 22 22.08 -8.37 3.54
N SER A 23 21.77 -7.67 2.45
CA SER A 23 22.33 -6.33 2.18
C SER A 23 21.96 -5.29 3.26
N VAL A 24 20.85 -5.46 3.97
CA VAL A 24 20.46 -4.53 5.04
C VAL A 24 21.44 -4.64 6.22
N PHE A 25 21.82 -5.86 6.59
CA PHE A 25 22.82 -6.10 7.63
C PHE A 25 24.20 -5.56 7.21
N GLU A 26 24.58 -5.78 5.94
CA GLU A 26 25.84 -5.29 5.39
C GLU A 26 25.93 -3.75 5.43
N ILE A 27 24.87 -3.05 5.00
CA ILE A 27 24.78 -1.60 5.00
C ILE A 27 24.88 -1.05 6.43
N ALA A 28 24.12 -1.62 7.38
CA ALA A 28 24.15 -1.21 8.79
C ALA A 28 25.45 -1.63 9.51
N GLY A 29 26.27 -2.51 8.90
CA GLY A 29 27.47 -3.07 9.51
C GLY A 29 27.15 -3.95 10.71
N ILE A 30 26.02 -4.69 10.66
CA ILE A 30 25.60 -5.65 11.66
C ILE A 30 26.17 -7.02 11.25
N PRO A 31 26.95 -7.69 12.10
CA PRO A 31 27.53 -8.99 11.78
C PRO A 31 26.46 -10.07 11.70
N PHE A 32 26.68 -11.05 10.82
CA PHE A 32 25.93 -12.30 10.79
C PHE A 32 26.91 -13.48 11.02
N PRO A 33 26.66 -14.40 11.99
CA PRO A 33 25.46 -14.52 12.81
C PRO A 33 25.25 -13.33 13.77
N LEU A 34 23.99 -13.06 14.12
CA LEU A 34 23.61 -11.95 14.98
C LEU A 34 24.24 -12.11 16.37
N GLN A 35 24.71 -11.00 16.93
CA GLN A 35 25.22 -10.92 18.30
C GLN A 35 24.07 -10.67 19.29
N SER A 36 24.36 -10.75 20.60
CA SER A 36 23.39 -10.49 21.66
C SER A 36 22.74 -9.11 21.50
N PRO A 37 21.41 -9.04 21.37
CA PRO A 37 20.71 -7.77 21.22
C PRO A 37 20.48 -7.06 22.55
N ASP A 38 20.22 -5.76 22.47
CA ASP A 38 19.63 -5.00 23.58
C ASP A 38 18.12 -5.24 23.61
N LEU A 39 17.61 -5.79 24.71
CA LEU A 39 16.18 -6.06 24.91
C LEU A 39 15.56 -4.98 25.81
N THR A 40 14.35 -4.53 25.48
CA THR A 40 13.59 -3.59 26.32
C THR A 40 12.12 -3.96 26.29
N ASP A 41 11.51 -4.04 27.46
CA ASP A 41 10.08 -4.24 27.66
C ASP A 41 9.41 -2.90 27.95
N HIS A 42 8.38 -2.55 27.19
CA HIS A 42 7.62 -1.31 27.29
C HIS A 42 6.22 -1.54 27.90
N GLY A 43 5.98 -2.73 28.47
CA GLY A 43 4.70 -3.15 29.03
C GLY A 43 3.76 -3.71 27.97
N ASP A 44 3.38 -2.89 26.99
CA ASP A 44 2.44 -3.30 25.94
C ASP A 44 3.14 -3.94 24.72
N TRP A 45 4.45 -3.79 24.62
CA TRP A 45 5.26 -4.31 23.51
C TRP A 45 6.73 -4.44 23.91
N THR A 46 7.46 -5.25 23.15
CA THR A 46 8.90 -5.50 23.36
C THR A 46 9.72 -4.97 22.19
N SER A 47 10.91 -4.45 22.47
CA SER A 47 11.93 -4.17 21.45
C SER A 47 13.16 -5.05 21.60
N THR A 48 13.71 -5.45 20.46
CA THR A 48 15.04 -6.05 20.30
C THR A 48 15.88 -5.18 19.38
N THR A 49 17.02 -4.68 19.84
CA THR A 49 17.91 -3.80 19.05
C THR A 49 19.26 -4.46 18.79
N TYR A 50 19.69 -4.47 17.53
CA TYR A 50 21.02 -4.91 17.10
C TYR A 50 21.80 -3.70 16.61
N LYS A 51 22.94 -3.42 17.22
CA LYS A 51 23.81 -2.29 16.84
C LYS A 51 24.93 -2.77 15.92
N GLY A 52 25.07 -2.11 14.78
CA GLY A 52 26.14 -2.33 13.82
C GLY A 52 27.17 -1.19 13.87
N LYS A 53 28.25 -1.34 13.10
CA LYS A 53 29.30 -0.31 12.99
C LYS A 53 28.83 0.97 12.28
N LYS A 54 27.78 0.88 11.47
CA LYS A 54 27.29 1.97 10.61
C LYS A 54 25.84 2.34 10.87
N GLY A 55 25.15 1.66 11.78
CA GLY A 55 23.71 1.81 11.96
C GLY A 55 23.13 0.80 12.94
N SER A 56 21.82 0.57 12.88
CA SER A 56 21.11 -0.30 13.80
C SER A 56 19.93 -0.99 13.15
N LEU A 57 19.46 -2.06 13.77
CA LEU A 57 18.21 -2.74 13.44
C LEU A 57 17.37 -2.86 14.71
N LEU A 58 16.10 -2.51 14.62
CA LEU A 58 15.13 -2.56 15.70
C LEU A 58 13.97 -3.48 15.30
N VAL A 59 13.62 -4.41 16.17
CA VAL A 59 12.41 -5.23 16.05
C VAL A 59 11.49 -4.87 17.20
N ARG A 60 10.25 -4.45 16.89
CA ARG A 60 9.18 -4.23 17.87
C ARG A 60 8.09 -5.30 17.70
N ASN A 61 7.59 -5.85 18.80
CA ASN A 61 6.53 -6.86 18.80
C ASN A 61 5.54 -6.60 19.94
N ASP A 62 4.26 -6.42 19.60
CA ASP A 62 3.16 -6.18 20.56
C ASP A 62 2.17 -7.36 20.66
N GLY A 63 2.54 -8.54 20.15
CA GLY A 63 1.66 -9.71 20.06
C GLY A 63 0.80 -9.75 18.80
N VAL A 64 0.51 -8.60 18.19
CA VAL A 64 -0.34 -8.46 17.00
C VAL A 64 0.46 -8.05 15.77
N ARG A 65 1.46 -7.19 15.95
CA ARG A 65 2.31 -6.61 14.91
C ARG A 65 3.76 -6.82 15.26
N VAL A 66 4.51 -7.32 14.29
CA VAL A 66 5.96 -7.27 14.26
C VAL A 66 6.37 -6.15 13.30
N LEU A 67 7.14 -5.18 13.80
CA LEU A 67 7.70 -4.06 13.04
C LEU A 67 9.22 -4.16 13.09
N ILE A 68 9.87 -4.21 11.92
CA ILE A 68 11.32 -4.23 11.78
C ILE A 68 11.75 -2.95 11.08
N GLU A 69 12.64 -2.21 11.70
CA GLU A 69 13.22 -0.99 11.18
C GLU A 69 14.74 -1.10 11.15
N ALA A 70 15.38 -0.51 10.13
CA ALA A 70 16.83 -0.44 10.06
C ALA A 70 17.29 0.96 9.68
N TRP A 71 18.42 1.37 10.26
CA TRP A 71 19.05 2.67 10.06
C TRP A 71 20.46 2.51 9.54
N TYR A 72 20.87 3.46 8.70
CA TYR A 72 22.24 3.70 8.30
C TYR A 72 22.61 5.11 8.76
N LYS A 73 23.47 5.21 9.77
CA LYS A 73 23.66 6.42 10.58
C LYS A 73 22.30 6.82 11.17
N GLU A 74 21.86 8.06 10.91
CA GLU A 74 20.56 8.57 11.35
C GLU A 74 19.43 8.31 10.34
N GLU A 75 19.73 7.83 9.14
CA GLU A 75 18.75 7.65 8.07
C GLU A 75 18.06 6.28 8.17
N ARG A 76 16.73 6.26 8.21
CA ARG A 76 15.97 5.01 8.18
C ARG A 76 15.95 4.44 6.76
N ILE A 77 16.62 3.32 6.57
CA ILE A 77 16.76 2.64 5.27
C ILE A 77 15.73 1.52 5.07
N LEU A 78 15.13 1.01 6.14
CA LEU A 78 14.11 -0.04 6.07
C LEU A 78 13.03 0.20 7.12
N MET A 79 11.78 -0.01 6.72
CA MET A 79 10.66 -0.23 7.61
C MET A 79 9.78 -1.33 6.99
N CYS A 80 9.66 -2.46 7.67
CA CYS A 80 8.79 -3.54 7.23
C CYS A 80 8.00 -4.10 8.40
N ALA A 81 6.80 -4.60 8.14
CA ALA A 81 5.94 -5.10 9.19
C ALA A 81 5.03 -6.22 8.70
N LEU A 82 4.70 -7.12 9.63
CA LEU A 82 3.60 -8.07 9.51
C LEU A 82 2.65 -7.82 10.68
N ARG A 83 1.37 -7.62 10.38
CA ARG A 83 0.34 -7.31 11.36
C ARG A 83 -0.82 -8.28 11.21
N ASP A 84 -1.12 -9.05 12.25
CA ASP A 84 -2.31 -9.89 12.28
C ASP A 84 -3.57 -9.01 12.26
N ARG A 85 -4.53 -9.36 11.41
CA ARG A 85 -5.75 -8.59 11.17
C ARG A 85 -6.93 -9.02 12.03
N ARG A 86 -6.79 -9.99 12.95
CA ARG A 86 -7.93 -10.49 13.75
C ARG A 86 -8.63 -9.43 14.60
N LEU A 87 -7.94 -8.33 14.90
CA LEU A 87 -8.48 -7.19 15.66
C LEU A 87 -9.04 -6.08 14.76
N ASP A 88 -8.92 -6.21 13.45
CA ASP A 88 -9.49 -5.25 12.52
C ASP A 88 -11.03 -5.21 12.66
N GLY A 89 -11.59 -4.00 12.58
CA GLY A 89 -13.01 -3.77 12.79
C GLY A 89 -13.45 -3.80 14.26
N THR A 90 -12.51 -3.78 15.20
CA THR A 90 -12.76 -3.71 16.65
C THR A 90 -12.16 -2.43 17.25
N GLU A 91 -12.56 -2.09 18.48
CA GLU A 91 -11.95 -1.01 19.27
C GLU A 91 -10.51 -1.36 19.72
N ALA A 92 -10.15 -2.65 19.71
CA ALA A 92 -8.79 -3.07 20.02
C ALA A 92 -7.88 -2.77 18.83
N SER A 93 -6.75 -2.13 19.10
CA SER A 93 -5.72 -1.84 18.09
C SER A 93 -4.33 -2.16 18.63
N SER A 94 -3.40 -2.40 17.73
CA SER A 94 -1.98 -2.55 18.07
C SER A 94 -1.40 -1.14 18.30
N PRO A 95 -0.65 -0.89 19.39
CA PRO A 95 0.02 0.39 19.59
C PRO A 95 1.06 0.70 18.50
N LEU A 96 1.49 -0.32 17.76
CA LEU A 96 2.39 -0.21 16.62
C LEU A 96 1.66 0.07 15.29
N THR A 97 0.32 0.21 15.31
CA THR A 97 -0.48 0.48 14.11
C THR A 97 -0.62 1.98 13.86
N MET A 98 -0.14 2.44 12.70
CA MET A 98 -0.13 3.86 12.34
C MET A 98 -1.50 4.42 11.93
N TYR A 99 -2.43 3.57 11.47
CA TYR A 99 -3.72 4.01 10.96
C TYR A 99 -4.88 3.26 11.64
N PRO A 100 -5.98 3.95 11.96
CA PRO A 100 -7.15 3.29 12.53
C PRO A 100 -7.73 2.27 11.56
N ASN A 101 -7.94 1.04 12.03
CA ASN A 101 -8.56 -0.06 11.28
C ASN A 101 -9.88 -0.53 11.92
N HIS A 102 -10.52 0.32 12.73
CA HIS A 102 -11.71 -0.02 13.48
C HIS A 102 -12.99 -0.02 12.63
N ASP A 103 -12.96 0.49 11.38
CA ASP A 103 -14.14 0.45 10.50
C ASP A 103 -14.48 -1.01 10.13
N PRO A 104 -15.60 -1.56 10.64
CA PRO A 104 -15.97 -2.94 10.41
C PRO A 104 -16.53 -3.17 9.00
N ALA A 105 -16.94 -2.14 8.27
CA ALA A 105 -17.35 -2.31 6.87
C ALA A 105 -16.13 -2.53 5.97
N CYS A 106 -15.03 -1.84 6.25
CA CYS A 106 -13.82 -1.89 5.42
C CYS A 106 -12.84 -3.02 5.80
N ASN A 107 -12.88 -3.50 7.05
CA ASN A 107 -11.85 -4.41 7.55
C ASN A 107 -12.36 -5.74 8.11
N ARG A 108 -13.66 -6.05 7.98
CA ARG A 108 -14.24 -7.32 8.44
C ARG A 108 -13.61 -8.53 7.74
N LEU A 109 -13.22 -9.51 8.55
CA LEU A 109 -12.76 -10.81 8.07
C LEU A 109 -13.94 -11.77 7.84
N PRO A 110 -13.79 -12.78 6.95
CA PRO A 110 -14.84 -13.76 6.64
C PRO A 110 -15.38 -14.57 7.83
N GLY A 111 -14.62 -14.66 8.92
CA GLY A 111 -15.01 -15.35 10.15
C GLY A 111 -13.92 -15.25 11.22
N PRO A 112 -14.22 -15.64 12.46
CA PRO A 112 -13.29 -15.52 13.61
C PRO A 112 -12.02 -16.38 13.43
N ASP A 113 -12.13 -17.53 12.76
CA ASP A 113 -11.01 -18.43 12.50
C ASP A 113 -10.21 -18.06 11.24
N TYR A 114 -10.63 -17.00 10.52
CA TYR A 114 -9.95 -16.55 9.31
C TYR A 114 -8.69 -15.76 9.65
N LEU A 115 -7.55 -16.43 9.66
CA LEU A 115 -6.25 -15.79 9.79
C LEU A 115 -5.87 -14.99 8.53
N ALA A 116 -5.72 -13.67 8.70
CA ALA A 116 -5.19 -12.76 7.70
C ALA A 116 -4.10 -11.87 8.32
N ALA A 117 -3.08 -11.55 7.55
CA ALA A 117 -2.03 -10.62 7.95
C ALA A 117 -1.91 -9.48 6.94
N GLU A 118 -1.65 -8.27 7.41
CA GLU A 118 -1.28 -7.14 6.59
C GLU A 118 0.24 -7.02 6.56
N LEU A 119 0.82 -6.88 5.37
CA LEU A 119 2.24 -6.64 5.20
C LEU A 119 2.49 -5.16 4.83
N SER A 120 3.63 -4.63 5.28
CA SER A 120 4.10 -3.30 4.90
C SER A 120 5.60 -3.36 4.63
N ILE A 121 6.07 -2.66 3.60
CA ILE A 121 7.50 -2.62 3.25
C ILE A 121 7.86 -1.26 2.62
N TYR A 122 8.86 -0.64 3.22
CA TYR A 122 9.50 0.58 2.76
C TYR A 122 11.00 0.34 2.83
N SER A 123 11.69 0.58 1.73
CA SER A 123 13.14 0.46 1.66
C SER A 123 13.70 1.66 0.94
N SER A 124 14.80 2.21 1.44
CA SER A 124 15.48 3.37 0.88
C SER A 124 16.97 3.03 0.76
N ASP A 125 17.52 3.14 -0.44
CA ASP A 125 18.95 3.00 -0.67
C ASP A 125 19.65 4.27 -0.18
N PRO A 126 20.47 4.19 0.91
CA PRO A 126 21.12 5.34 1.51
C PRO A 126 22.08 6.07 0.56
N HIS A 127 22.53 5.42 -0.51
CA HIS A 127 23.45 6.01 -1.50
C HIS A 127 22.73 6.77 -2.61
N THR A 128 21.38 6.73 -2.62
CA THR A 128 20.56 7.37 -3.65
C THR A 128 19.78 8.57 -3.15
N TYR A 129 19.97 8.94 -1.88
CA TYR A 129 19.56 10.25 -1.41
C TYR A 129 20.31 11.32 -2.21
N LEU A 130 19.57 12.30 -2.70
CA LEU A 130 20.13 13.42 -3.44
C LEU A 130 20.30 14.58 -2.45
N GLY A 131 21.53 15.07 -2.28
CA GLY A 131 21.79 16.24 -1.43
C GLY A 131 21.01 17.45 -1.95
N GLY A 132 20.30 18.16 -1.08
CA GLY A 132 19.36 19.23 -1.44
C GLY A 132 17.94 18.78 -1.80
N LEU A 133 17.67 17.46 -1.80
CA LEU A 133 16.32 16.86 -1.79
C LEU A 133 16.01 16.18 -0.44
N ASP A 134 16.79 16.51 0.58
CA ASP A 134 16.42 16.31 1.96
C ASP A 134 15.01 16.88 2.22
N VAL A 135 14.30 16.28 3.17
CA VAL A 135 12.90 16.64 3.50
C VAL A 135 12.75 18.13 3.84
N GLU A 136 13.85 18.81 4.17
CA GLU A 136 13.94 20.25 4.41
C GLU A 136 13.84 21.12 3.13
N GLY A 137 14.24 20.60 1.96
CA GLY A 137 14.14 21.30 0.67
C GLY A 137 12.74 21.18 0.04
N THR A 138 12.30 22.21 -0.69
CA THR A 138 10.93 22.26 -1.26
C THR A 138 10.61 21.07 -2.18
N LEU A 139 11.55 20.64 -3.01
CA LEU A 139 11.36 19.46 -3.88
C LEU A 139 11.40 18.14 -3.10
N GLY A 140 12.23 18.04 -2.06
CA GLY A 140 12.24 16.91 -1.14
C GLY A 140 10.90 16.76 -0.41
N HIS A 141 10.38 17.85 0.13
CA HIS A 141 9.05 17.90 0.74
C HIS A 141 7.93 17.59 -0.26
N PHE A 142 8.00 18.08 -1.50
CA PHE A 142 7.05 17.74 -2.56
C PHE A 142 6.99 16.24 -2.87
N ILE A 143 8.14 15.57 -2.89
CA ILE A 143 8.23 14.12 -3.09
C ILE A 143 7.77 13.36 -1.84
N ALA A 144 8.09 13.87 -0.64
CA ALA A 144 7.78 13.23 0.63
C ALA A 144 6.30 13.38 1.04
N ASP A 145 5.63 14.49 0.73
CA ASP A 145 4.21 14.75 1.02
C ASP A 145 3.51 15.39 -0.19
N PRO A 146 3.31 14.65 -1.30
CA PRO A 146 2.61 15.15 -2.48
C PRO A 146 1.15 15.55 -2.18
N ASP A 147 0.52 14.97 -1.16
CA ASP A 147 -0.86 15.28 -0.78
C ASP A 147 -0.99 16.72 -0.26
N TYR A 148 0.04 17.26 0.39
CA TYR A 148 0.09 18.67 0.76
C TYR A 148 -0.10 19.58 -0.47
N TYR A 149 0.61 19.29 -1.56
CA TYR A 149 0.61 20.14 -2.76
C TYR A 149 -0.56 19.87 -3.71
N ILE A 150 -1.21 18.70 -3.62
CA ILE A 150 -2.37 18.36 -4.45
C ILE A 150 -3.68 18.77 -3.77
N TRP A 151 -3.80 18.59 -2.45
CA TRP A 151 -5.07 18.69 -1.73
C TRP A 151 -5.09 19.79 -0.67
N LYS A 152 -4.07 19.86 0.19
CA LYS A 152 -4.10 20.74 1.36
C LYS A 152 -3.80 22.19 1.00
N ASN A 153 -2.89 22.42 0.04
CA ASN A 153 -2.40 23.74 -0.33
C ASN A 153 -1.99 23.79 -1.81
N PHE A 154 -2.92 23.45 -2.71
CA PHE A 154 -2.65 23.50 -4.14
C PHE A 154 -2.46 24.94 -4.64
N GLN A 155 -1.27 25.22 -5.16
CA GLN A 155 -0.88 26.48 -5.79
C GLN A 155 -0.23 26.15 -7.15
N PRO A 156 -0.90 26.40 -8.29
CA PRO A 156 -0.42 26.00 -9.62
C PRO A 156 1.02 26.43 -9.92
N GLU A 157 1.36 27.67 -9.56
CA GLU A 157 2.67 28.29 -9.74
C GLU A 157 3.79 27.64 -8.92
N VAL A 158 3.43 26.88 -7.87
CA VAL A 158 4.36 26.09 -7.06
C VAL A 158 4.35 24.64 -7.51
N PHE A 159 3.16 24.07 -7.75
CA PHE A 159 2.98 22.66 -8.06
C PHE A 159 3.66 22.25 -9.36
N PHE A 160 3.38 22.94 -10.48
CA PHE A 160 3.86 22.50 -11.79
C PHE A 160 5.38 22.52 -11.92
N PRO A 161 6.10 23.55 -11.43
CA PRO A 161 7.57 23.53 -11.42
C PRO A 161 8.16 22.39 -10.58
N LEU A 162 7.54 22.03 -9.46
CA LEU A 162 8.00 20.92 -8.61
C LEU A 162 7.67 19.55 -9.23
N TRP A 163 6.47 19.42 -9.80
CA TRP A 163 6.04 18.21 -10.51
C TRP A 163 6.95 17.91 -11.69
N GLU A 164 7.29 18.91 -12.51
CA GLU A 164 8.19 18.74 -13.66
C GLU A 164 9.58 18.26 -13.20
N GLN A 165 10.13 18.89 -12.16
CA GLN A 165 11.39 18.44 -11.58
C GLN A 165 11.31 17.00 -11.05
N ALA A 166 10.29 16.67 -10.27
CA ALA A 166 10.08 15.33 -9.72
C ALA A 166 9.91 14.26 -10.82
N PHE A 167 9.23 14.61 -11.91
CA PHE A 167 8.97 13.75 -13.06
C PHE A 167 10.27 13.31 -13.75
N TYR A 168 11.26 14.21 -13.89
CA TYR A 168 12.51 13.92 -14.58
C TYR A 168 13.62 13.33 -13.70
N ILE A 169 13.61 13.53 -12.38
CA ILE A 169 14.62 12.95 -11.48
C ILE A 169 14.39 11.47 -11.14
N ASN A 170 13.32 10.87 -11.70
CA ASN A 170 12.98 9.46 -11.54
C ASN A 170 12.83 9.05 -10.05
N ARG A 171 12.02 9.83 -9.32
CA ARG A 171 11.53 9.54 -7.96
C ARG A 171 10.02 9.51 -7.99
N GLY A 172 9.38 8.48 -7.43
CA GLY A 172 7.93 8.43 -7.36
C GLY A 172 7.38 9.28 -6.20
N PRO A 173 6.06 9.53 -6.16
CA PRO A 173 5.39 10.01 -4.96
C PRO A 173 5.78 9.16 -3.73
N TRP A 174 6.10 9.81 -2.60
CA TRP A 174 6.56 9.19 -1.35
C TRP A 174 7.88 8.41 -1.44
N GLN A 175 8.70 8.66 -2.46
CA GLN A 175 10.01 8.00 -2.65
C GLN A 175 11.14 9.03 -2.65
N THR A 176 11.60 9.46 -1.48
CA THR A 176 12.74 10.42 -1.37
C THR A 176 14.09 9.79 -1.76
N ALA A 177 14.21 8.47 -1.63
CA ALA A 177 15.32 7.67 -2.14
C ALA A 177 14.81 6.56 -3.07
N ARG A 178 15.70 5.95 -3.86
CA ARG A 178 15.35 4.76 -4.63
C ARG A 178 15.18 3.57 -3.68
N PRO A 179 14.29 2.62 -3.97
CA PRO A 179 14.22 1.40 -3.19
C PRO A 179 15.51 0.59 -3.33
N MET A 180 15.95 -0.02 -2.23
CA MET A 180 17.08 -0.93 -2.25
C MET A 180 16.78 -2.10 -3.19
N LYS A 181 17.72 -2.42 -4.09
CA LYS A 181 17.53 -3.48 -5.07
C LYS A 181 17.32 -4.82 -4.38
N GLY A 182 16.24 -5.53 -4.75
CA GLY A 182 15.92 -6.86 -4.22
C GLY A 182 15.29 -6.88 -2.83
N VAL A 183 15.53 -5.89 -1.96
CA VAL A 183 15.06 -5.91 -0.57
C VAL A 183 13.52 -6.00 -0.46
N PRO A 184 12.72 -5.18 -1.16
CA PRO A 184 11.27 -5.32 -1.09
C PRO A 184 10.75 -6.64 -1.63
N HIS A 185 11.35 -7.17 -2.69
CA HIS A 185 10.91 -8.42 -3.31
C HIS A 185 11.17 -9.59 -2.36
N HIS A 186 12.39 -9.65 -1.81
CA HIS A 186 12.77 -10.64 -0.82
C HIS A 186 11.82 -10.63 0.39
N PHE A 187 11.52 -9.45 0.95
CA PHE A 187 10.60 -9.37 2.09
C PHE A 187 9.21 -9.90 1.74
N VAL A 188 8.64 -9.52 0.58
CA VAL A 188 7.31 -9.98 0.17
C VAL A 188 7.28 -11.50 -0.02
N ASP A 189 8.27 -12.06 -0.72
CA ASP A 189 8.39 -13.51 -0.93
C ASP A 189 8.51 -14.26 0.41
N ALA A 190 9.45 -13.84 1.26
CA ALA A 190 9.67 -14.48 2.55
C ALA A 190 8.48 -14.35 3.51
N ALA A 191 7.78 -13.21 3.47
CA ALA A 191 6.55 -13.00 4.24
C ALA A 191 5.42 -13.93 3.78
N ILE A 192 5.21 -14.07 2.46
CA ILE A 192 4.22 -14.99 1.89
C ILE A 192 4.47 -16.42 2.34
N GLU A 193 5.73 -16.87 2.28
CA GLU A 193 6.13 -18.22 2.70
C GLU A 193 5.93 -18.42 4.21
N LEU A 194 6.43 -17.50 5.03
CA LEU A 194 6.27 -17.55 6.48
C LEU A 194 4.79 -17.60 6.89
N LEU A 195 3.97 -16.71 6.32
CA LEU A 195 2.54 -16.67 6.64
C LEU A 195 1.83 -17.95 6.22
N ARG A 196 2.21 -18.55 5.09
CA ARG A 196 1.66 -19.83 4.64
C ARG A 196 1.98 -20.95 5.64
N GLU A 197 3.22 -21.03 6.11
CA GLU A 197 3.67 -22.01 7.12
C GLU A 197 2.96 -21.84 8.47
N LEU A 198 2.70 -20.59 8.86
CA LEU A 198 1.96 -20.25 10.08
C LEU A 198 0.44 -20.48 9.96
N GLY A 199 -0.04 -20.95 8.81
CA GLY A 199 -1.45 -21.29 8.59
C GLY A 199 -2.35 -20.09 8.27
N TYR A 200 -1.80 -18.94 7.88
CA TYR A 200 -2.61 -17.81 7.43
C TYR A 200 -3.33 -18.16 6.13
N HIS A 201 -4.56 -17.69 5.98
CA HIS A 201 -5.38 -17.89 4.78
C HIS A 201 -5.11 -16.79 3.75
N ARG A 202 -4.75 -15.60 4.20
CA ARG A 202 -4.60 -14.42 3.35
C ARG A 202 -3.48 -13.51 3.84
N VAL A 203 -2.82 -12.89 2.90
CA VAL A 203 -2.00 -11.71 3.14
C VAL A 203 -2.59 -10.51 2.39
N ASP A 204 -2.65 -9.38 3.08
CA ASP A 204 -3.20 -8.13 2.57
C ASP A 204 -2.07 -7.09 2.43
N ALA A 205 -2.23 -6.20 1.46
CA ALA A 205 -1.44 -5.00 1.30
C ALA A 205 -2.37 -3.80 1.11
N VAL A 206 -1.96 -2.63 1.59
CA VAL A 206 -2.73 -1.38 1.48
C VAL A 206 -1.92 -0.39 0.64
N PRO A 207 -1.97 -0.48 -0.70
CA PRO A 207 -1.24 0.44 -1.56
C PRO A 207 -1.86 1.84 -1.50
N SER A 208 -1.18 2.78 -0.85
CA SER A 208 -1.57 4.20 -0.84
C SER A 208 -1.46 4.86 -2.22
N TRP A 209 -0.57 4.36 -3.09
CA TRP A 209 -0.29 4.93 -4.41
C TRP A 209 -0.24 3.89 -5.53
N TYR A 210 -0.45 4.34 -6.77
CA TYR A 210 -0.49 3.50 -7.97
C TYR A 210 0.78 2.65 -8.19
N ASN A 211 1.99 3.20 -8.00
CA ASN A 211 3.24 2.42 -8.04
C ASN A 211 3.25 1.27 -7.05
N VAL A 212 2.69 1.45 -5.86
CA VAL A 212 2.64 0.42 -4.82
C VAL A 212 1.66 -0.68 -5.23
N ALA A 213 0.51 -0.33 -5.81
CA ALA A 213 -0.43 -1.32 -6.35
C ALA A 213 0.19 -2.11 -7.52
N GLN A 214 0.88 -1.42 -8.43
CA GLN A 214 1.60 -2.06 -9.54
C GLN A 214 2.69 -3.02 -9.05
N PHE A 215 3.39 -2.67 -7.97
CA PHE A 215 4.36 -3.55 -7.32
C PHE A 215 3.69 -4.86 -6.85
N PHE A 216 2.58 -4.77 -6.12
CA PHE A 216 1.87 -5.97 -5.62
C PHE A 216 1.18 -6.81 -6.70
N LYS A 217 0.73 -6.19 -7.80
CA LYS A 217 0.23 -6.95 -8.97
C LYS A 217 1.27 -7.95 -9.50
N GLY A 218 2.58 -7.70 -9.30
CA GLY A 218 3.66 -8.64 -9.63
C GLY A 218 3.60 -10.00 -8.90
N TRP A 219 2.92 -10.06 -7.75
CA TRP A 219 2.68 -11.28 -6.97
C TRP A 219 1.25 -11.81 -7.12
N ASN A 220 0.53 -11.42 -8.17
CA ASN A 220 -0.87 -11.77 -8.38
C ASN A 220 -1.80 -11.34 -7.23
N PHE A 221 -1.45 -10.27 -6.52
CA PHE A 221 -2.40 -9.68 -5.58
C PHE A 221 -3.61 -9.16 -6.36
N GLU A 222 -4.80 -9.45 -5.84
CA GLU A 222 -6.07 -8.99 -6.38
C GLU A 222 -6.59 -7.83 -5.54
N PHE A 223 -7.29 -6.87 -6.16
CA PHE A 223 -7.99 -5.86 -5.37
C PHE A 223 -9.15 -6.52 -4.62
N THR A 224 -9.29 -6.15 -3.34
CA THR A 224 -10.41 -6.64 -2.52
C THR A 224 -11.75 -6.13 -3.05
N ASN A 225 -11.79 -4.90 -3.56
CA ASN A 225 -12.99 -4.27 -4.10
C ASN A 225 -12.90 -4.14 -5.64
N GLY A 226 -13.95 -4.57 -6.34
CA GLY A 226 -13.97 -4.56 -7.82
C GLY A 226 -13.84 -3.17 -8.45
N GLU A 227 -14.27 -2.11 -7.77
CA GLU A 227 -14.10 -0.74 -8.26
C GLU A 227 -12.65 -0.26 -8.27
N HIS A 228 -11.81 -0.77 -7.37
CA HIS A 228 -10.37 -0.49 -7.39
C HIS A 228 -9.70 -1.20 -8.57
N ASP A 229 -10.15 -2.41 -8.91
CA ASP A 229 -9.68 -3.14 -10.09
C ASP A 229 -10.03 -2.39 -11.38
N LEU A 230 -11.28 -1.95 -11.54
CA LEU A 230 -11.72 -1.14 -12.68
C LEU A 230 -10.95 0.19 -12.78
N THR A 231 -10.69 0.84 -11.65
CA THR A 231 -9.90 2.07 -11.59
C THR A 231 -8.47 1.84 -12.04
N TYR A 232 -7.83 0.79 -11.53
CA TYR A 232 -6.48 0.40 -11.93
C TYR A 232 -6.40 0.03 -13.41
N GLU A 233 -7.37 -0.71 -13.94
CA GLU A 233 -7.47 -1.06 -15.37
C GLU A 233 -7.59 0.19 -16.24
N GLY A 234 -8.49 1.11 -15.90
CA GLY A 234 -8.68 2.36 -16.66
C GLY A 234 -7.46 3.28 -16.63
N ILE A 235 -6.77 3.38 -15.49
CA ILE A 235 -5.49 4.09 -15.39
C ILE A 235 -4.43 3.42 -16.26
N SER A 236 -4.29 2.09 -16.17
CA SER A 236 -3.29 1.34 -16.93
C SER A 236 -3.52 1.45 -18.44
N GLU A 237 -4.78 1.47 -18.89
CA GLU A 237 -5.15 1.67 -20.28
C GLU A 237 -4.83 3.08 -20.77
N GLY A 238 -5.19 4.11 -20.00
CA GLY A 238 -4.89 5.49 -20.32
C GLY A 238 -3.38 5.76 -20.42
N LEU A 239 -2.58 5.17 -19.53
CA LEU A 239 -1.12 5.28 -19.57
C LEU A 239 -0.53 4.63 -20.83
N ARG A 240 -1.04 3.47 -21.27
CA ARG A 240 -0.60 2.83 -22.52
C ARG A 240 -0.94 3.69 -23.74
N HIS A 241 -2.15 4.24 -23.81
CA HIS A 241 -2.53 5.16 -24.89
C HIS A 241 -1.63 6.40 -24.91
N PHE A 242 -1.29 6.94 -23.75
CA PHE A 242 -0.38 8.09 -23.66
C PHE A 242 1.03 7.75 -24.20
N GLU A 243 1.57 6.57 -23.89
CA GLU A 243 2.85 6.11 -24.46
C GLU A 243 2.77 5.97 -25.99
N GLU A 244 1.67 5.43 -26.51
CA GLU A 244 1.45 5.24 -27.95
C GLU A 244 1.31 6.58 -28.69
N GLU A 245 0.56 7.55 -28.16
CA GLU A 245 0.31 8.84 -28.80
C GLU A 245 1.50 9.80 -28.71
N SER A 246 2.23 9.81 -27.59
CA SER A 246 3.35 10.73 -27.38
C SER A 246 4.64 10.33 -28.11
N GLY A 247 4.73 9.08 -28.57
CA GLY A 247 5.97 8.51 -29.11
C GLY A 247 7.10 8.44 -28.08
N MET A 248 6.82 8.72 -26.79
CA MET A 248 7.78 8.57 -25.72
C MET A 248 8.02 7.09 -25.46
N SER A 249 9.25 6.64 -25.69
CA SER A 249 9.65 5.28 -25.37
C SER A 249 9.54 5.04 -23.86
N LEU A 250 8.53 4.26 -23.45
CA LEU A 250 8.30 3.67 -22.13
C LEU A 250 8.51 4.61 -20.93
N LEU A 251 7.41 5.13 -20.39
CA LEU A 251 7.44 5.84 -19.12
C LEU A 251 8.00 4.93 -18.02
N THR A 252 8.85 5.48 -17.18
CA THR A 252 9.29 4.76 -15.97
C THR A 252 8.13 4.65 -14.97
N ARG A 253 8.17 3.66 -14.06
CA ARG A 253 7.14 3.51 -13.02
C ARG A 253 6.94 4.79 -12.18
N PRO A 254 8.01 5.52 -11.76
CA PRO A 254 7.86 6.82 -11.12
C PRO A 254 7.12 7.85 -11.96
N GLN A 255 7.44 7.97 -13.25
CA GLN A 255 6.77 8.90 -14.16
C GLN A 255 5.28 8.57 -14.34
N MET A 256 4.96 7.29 -14.55
CA MET A 256 3.56 6.82 -14.56
C MET A 256 2.82 7.23 -13.28
N SER A 257 3.46 7.10 -12.12
CA SER A 257 2.85 7.45 -10.84
C SER A 257 2.62 8.94 -10.68
N TRP A 258 3.51 9.79 -11.20
CA TRP A 258 3.30 11.25 -11.22
C TRP A 258 2.21 11.69 -12.19
N LEU A 259 2.02 11.00 -13.32
CA LEU A 259 0.87 11.23 -14.21
C LEU A 259 -0.44 10.84 -13.54
N VAL A 260 -0.44 9.74 -12.79
CA VAL A 260 -1.60 9.33 -11.99
C VAL A 260 -1.88 10.33 -10.86
N ALA A 261 -0.83 10.81 -10.17
CA ALA A 261 -0.94 11.85 -9.16
C ALA A 261 -1.56 13.14 -9.72
N LEU A 262 -1.19 13.53 -10.94
CA LEU A 262 -1.71 14.71 -11.62
C LEU A 262 -3.24 14.65 -11.83
N GLN A 263 -3.83 13.46 -11.91
CA GLN A 263 -5.29 13.30 -12.07
C GLN A 263 -6.10 13.76 -10.85
N ASN A 264 -5.42 14.00 -9.73
CA ASN A 264 -6.03 14.45 -8.48
C ASN A 264 -6.13 15.97 -8.36
N LEU A 265 -5.58 16.73 -9.31
CA LEU A 265 -5.76 18.18 -9.38
C LEU A 265 -7.19 18.57 -9.77
N PRO A 266 -7.62 19.83 -9.51
CA PRO A 266 -8.87 20.32 -10.06
C PRO A 266 -8.86 20.23 -11.59
N GLU A 267 -9.98 19.79 -12.17
CA GLU A 267 -10.04 19.39 -13.58
C GLU A 267 -9.62 20.49 -14.57
N SER A 268 -9.82 21.76 -14.22
CA SER A 268 -9.43 22.92 -15.03
C SER A 268 -7.92 23.05 -15.22
N TYR A 269 -7.11 22.42 -14.37
CA TYR A 269 -5.65 22.47 -14.42
C TYR A 269 -5.03 21.25 -15.09
N ILE A 270 -5.83 20.27 -15.52
CA ILE A 270 -5.35 19.05 -16.18
C ILE A 270 -5.55 19.22 -17.69
N PRO A 271 -4.47 19.34 -18.49
CA PRO A 271 -4.56 19.36 -19.95
C PRO A 271 -5.33 18.15 -20.47
N LYS A 272 -6.13 18.34 -21.51
CA LYS A 272 -7.00 17.27 -22.04
C LYS A 272 -6.20 16.04 -22.46
N GLU A 273 -5.00 16.27 -22.95
CA GLU A 273 -4.03 15.29 -23.44
C GLU A 273 -3.40 14.47 -22.31
N LEU A 274 -3.45 14.97 -21.07
CA LEU A 274 -2.94 14.29 -19.88
C LEU A 274 -4.05 13.65 -19.03
N LYS A 275 -5.32 13.74 -19.45
CA LYS A 275 -6.44 13.17 -18.70
C LYS A 275 -6.47 11.65 -18.84
N LEU A 276 -6.45 10.95 -17.70
CA LEU A 276 -6.67 9.51 -17.65
C LEU A 276 -8.16 9.18 -17.50
N PRO A 277 -8.62 7.99 -17.95
CA PRO A 277 -10.01 7.56 -17.83
C PRO A 277 -10.51 7.41 -16.39
N ALA A 278 -9.60 7.28 -15.43
CA ALA A 278 -9.90 7.11 -14.01
C ALA A 278 -8.85 7.82 -13.14
N ARG A 279 -9.20 8.06 -11.88
CA ARG A 279 -8.35 8.69 -10.86
C ARG A 279 -7.99 7.68 -9.79
N TRP A 280 -6.76 7.70 -9.31
CA TRP A 280 -6.40 6.86 -8.18
C TRP A 280 -7.11 7.36 -6.92
N PRO A 281 -7.82 6.50 -6.17
CA PRO A 281 -8.47 6.90 -4.94
C PRO A 281 -7.40 7.31 -3.92
N VAL A 282 -7.42 8.57 -3.48
CA VAL A 282 -6.45 9.07 -2.49
C VAL A 282 -6.92 8.68 -1.10
N THR A 283 -6.08 7.92 -0.40
CA THR A 283 -6.47 7.15 0.80
C THR A 283 -6.24 7.89 2.12
N HIS A 284 -5.58 9.06 2.12
CA HIS A 284 -5.17 9.72 3.37
C HIS A 284 -6.28 10.57 4.03
N THR A 285 -7.32 10.95 3.29
CA THR A 285 -8.42 11.77 3.82
C THR A 285 -9.70 10.99 4.07
N ASN A 286 -9.83 9.80 3.48
CA ASN A 286 -11.06 9.02 3.53
C ASN A 286 -10.70 7.63 4.07
N THR A 287 -11.40 7.15 5.08
CA THR A 287 -11.23 5.82 5.73
C THR A 287 -11.37 4.61 4.77
N TYR A 288 -11.50 4.89 3.48
CA TYR A 288 -11.65 3.95 2.39
C TYR A 288 -10.29 3.70 1.70
N TRP A 289 -9.58 2.72 2.23
CA TRP A 289 -8.25 2.37 1.76
C TRP A 289 -8.31 1.40 0.57
N VAL A 290 -7.49 1.64 -0.45
CA VAL A 290 -7.25 0.61 -1.47
C VAL A 290 -6.61 -0.58 -0.79
N ARG A 291 -7.29 -1.72 -0.84
CA ARG A 291 -6.79 -2.97 -0.29
C ARG A 291 -6.62 -3.98 -1.41
N MET A 292 -5.46 -4.63 -1.40
CA MET A 292 -5.14 -5.76 -2.24
C MET A 292 -4.86 -6.98 -1.35
N HIS A 293 -5.07 -8.17 -1.88
CA HIS A 293 -4.83 -9.40 -1.15
C HIS A 293 -4.33 -10.53 -2.03
N LEU A 294 -3.63 -11.47 -1.40
CA LEU A 294 -3.24 -12.75 -1.95
C LEU A 294 -3.75 -13.86 -1.04
N ASN A 295 -4.45 -14.83 -1.62
CA ASN A 295 -4.88 -16.03 -0.90
C ASN A 295 -3.68 -16.99 -0.75
N LEU A 296 -3.41 -17.42 0.48
CA LEU A 296 -2.26 -18.26 0.83
C LEU A 296 -2.65 -19.72 1.00
N ASN A 297 -3.73 -19.97 1.75
CA ASN A 297 -4.24 -21.28 2.10
C ASN A 297 -5.77 -21.30 1.97
N GLN A 298 -6.36 -22.48 1.70
CA GLN A 298 -7.81 -22.61 1.62
C GLN A 298 -8.47 -22.40 2.98
N TYR A 299 -9.50 -21.55 3.04
CA TYR A 299 -10.35 -21.42 4.23
C TYR A 299 -11.56 -22.35 4.14
N LYS A 300 -11.62 -23.34 5.05
CA LYS A 300 -12.80 -24.18 5.23
C LYS A 300 -13.57 -23.67 6.44
N ARG A 301 -14.55 -22.79 6.19
CA ARG A 301 -15.46 -22.33 7.25
C ARG A 301 -16.23 -23.53 7.80
N ASP A 302 -16.25 -23.70 9.12
CA ASP A 302 -17.15 -24.66 9.75
C ASP A 302 -18.60 -24.24 9.47
N LYS A 303 -19.37 -25.13 8.85
CA LYS A 303 -20.76 -24.90 8.45
C LYS A 303 -21.71 -24.83 9.65
N SER A 304 -21.23 -25.15 10.85
CA SER A 304 -21.99 -25.07 12.10
C SER A 304 -22.10 -23.64 12.67
N ALA A 305 -21.25 -22.70 12.22
CA ALA A 305 -21.27 -21.32 12.69
C ALA A 305 -22.42 -20.53 12.03
N PRO A 306 -23.19 -19.73 12.78
CA PRO A 306 -24.31 -18.96 12.23
C PRO A 306 -23.81 -18.06 11.09
N GLU A 307 -24.57 -18.07 9.98
CA GLU A 307 -24.29 -17.28 8.79
C GLU A 307 -24.27 -15.79 9.15
N ALA A 308 -23.07 -15.25 9.33
CA ALA A 308 -22.87 -13.82 9.18
C ALA A 308 -23.24 -13.48 7.73
N VAL A 309 -24.44 -12.91 7.56
CA VAL A 309 -25.05 -12.32 6.36
C VAL A 309 -24.08 -12.31 5.18
N GLU A 310 -24.25 -13.25 4.24
CA GLU A 310 -23.52 -13.24 2.97
C GLU A 310 -23.54 -11.82 2.41
N SER A 311 -22.37 -11.19 2.29
CA SER A 311 -22.28 -9.87 1.69
C SER A 311 -22.85 -9.98 0.28
N LYS A 312 -23.71 -9.03 -0.09
CA LYS A 312 -24.32 -8.91 -1.42
C LYS A 312 -23.29 -8.70 -2.55
N GLU A 313 -21.99 -8.81 -2.25
CA GLU A 313 -20.87 -8.67 -3.19
C GLU A 313 -20.69 -9.90 -4.08
N ARG A 314 -20.98 -11.12 -3.60
CA ARG A 314 -20.87 -12.35 -4.44
C ARG A 314 -21.79 -12.30 -5.67
N PRO A 315 -23.08 -11.90 -5.57
CA PRO A 315 -23.93 -11.71 -6.73
C PRO A 315 -23.42 -10.61 -7.68
N LEU A 316 -22.80 -9.55 -7.15
CA LEU A 316 -22.28 -8.43 -7.94
C LEU A 316 -21.03 -8.84 -8.72
N MET A 317 -20.07 -9.51 -8.08
CA MET A 317 -18.85 -9.99 -8.73
C MET A 317 -19.13 -11.12 -9.73
N SER A 318 -20.13 -11.97 -9.44
CA SER A 318 -20.67 -12.93 -10.40
C SER A 318 -21.22 -12.23 -11.65
N LYS A 319 -22.07 -11.21 -11.47
CA LYS A 319 -22.59 -10.40 -12.59
C LYS A 319 -21.50 -9.67 -13.38
N ILE A 320 -20.48 -9.12 -12.70
CA ILE A 320 -19.35 -8.45 -13.37
C ILE A 320 -18.54 -9.45 -14.22
N ARG A 321 -18.30 -10.67 -13.72
CA ARG A 321 -17.66 -11.74 -14.50
C ARG A 321 -18.50 -12.19 -15.69
N THR A 322 -19.82 -12.33 -15.52
CA THR A 322 -20.72 -12.65 -16.64
C THR A 322 -20.66 -11.57 -17.71
N LEU A 323 -20.63 -10.29 -17.34
CA LEU A 323 -20.53 -9.18 -18.30
C LEU A 323 -19.18 -9.17 -19.06
N ARG A 324 -18.07 -9.59 -18.43
CA ARG A 324 -16.77 -9.74 -19.10
C ARG A 324 -16.76 -10.89 -20.12
N GLN A 325 -17.51 -11.97 -19.88
CA GLN A 325 -17.55 -13.14 -20.78
C GLN A 325 -18.33 -12.90 -22.09
N PHE A 326 -19.25 -11.92 -22.13
CA PHE A 326 -19.99 -11.57 -23.34
C PHE A 326 -19.30 -10.51 -24.23
N GLY A 327 -18.09 -10.07 -23.89
CA GLY A 327 -17.36 -9.00 -24.60
C GLY A 327 -16.26 -9.44 -25.55
N CYS A 328 -15.90 -10.73 -25.63
CA CYS A 328 -14.87 -11.23 -26.56
C CYS A 328 -15.52 -11.79 -27.82
N GLY A 329 -15.71 -10.93 -28.82
CA GLY A 329 -15.98 -11.37 -30.18
C GLY A 329 -17.14 -10.67 -30.85
N GLN A 330 -17.01 -9.36 -31.08
CA GLN A 330 -17.40 -8.72 -32.35
C GLN A 330 -17.08 -7.23 -32.25
N GLU A 331 -16.32 -6.74 -33.23
CA GLU A 331 -16.14 -5.32 -33.50
C GLU A 331 -17.52 -4.67 -33.63
N SER A 332 -17.96 -3.98 -32.59
CA SER A 332 -19.12 -3.11 -32.68
C SER A 332 -18.74 -1.76 -32.12
N LYS A 333 -18.94 -0.73 -32.93
CA LYS A 333 -18.90 0.69 -32.56
C LYS A 333 -20.04 0.99 -31.57
N VAL A 334 -20.07 0.33 -30.43
CA VAL A 334 -20.99 0.61 -29.35
C VAL A 334 -20.31 1.63 -28.46
N LYS A 335 -20.74 2.88 -28.60
CA LYS A 335 -20.46 3.94 -27.64
C LYS A 335 -21.06 3.49 -26.31
N VAL A 336 -20.22 2.92 -25.43
CA VAL A 336 -20.63 2.44 -24.12
C VAL A 336 -21.20 3.63 -23.35
N THR A 337 -22.53 3.74 -23.38
CA THR A 337 -23.25 4.71 -22.57
C THR A 337 -23.64 3.95 -21.31
N VAL A 338 -22.77 4.01 -20.30
CA VAL A 338 -23.07 3.47 -18.97
C VAL A 338 -24.23 4.29 -18.40
N LYS A 339 -25.45 3.78 -18.54
CA LYS A 339 -26.60 4.30 -17.78
C LYS A 339 -26.50 3.76 -16.36
N SER A 340 -25.66 4.38 -15.54
CA SER A 340 -25.61 4.15 -14.10
C SER A 340 -26.91 4.62 -13.47
N ARG A 341 -27.82 3.69 -13.14
CA ARG A 341 -28.85 3.95 -12.12
C ARG A 341 -28.12 4.08 -10.79
N GLY A 342 -27.88 5.32 -10.36
CA GLY A 342 -27.74 5.68 -8.94
C GLY A 342 -26.39 5.52 -8.25
N TYR A 343 -25.31 5.08 -8.91
CA TYR A 343 -23.97 5.15 -8.31
C TYR A 343 -22.99 5.74 -9.32
N ARG A 344 -22.55 6.97 -9.06
CA ARG A 344 -21.48 7.64 -9.80
C ARG A 344 -20.20 7.41 -9.00
N PRO A 345 -19.23 6.61 -9.46
CA PRO A 345 -17.88 6.73 -8.92
C PRO A 345 -17.44 8.18 -9.14
N CYS A 346 -16.77 8.75 -8.13
CA CYS A 346 -16.47 10.17 -7.93
C CYS A 346 -15.77 10.81 -9.14
N THR A 347 -16.56 11.21 -10.13
CA THR A 347 -16.07 11.72 -11.42
C THR A 347 -16.04 13.25 -11.48
N LYS A 348 -16.57 13.96 -10.47
CA LYS A 348 -16.81 15.42 -10.58
C LYS A 348 -16.54 16.27 -9.34
N THR A 349 -16.32 15.70 -8.16
CA THR A 349 -16.17 16.46 -6.90
C THR A 349 -14.93 15.98 -6.15
N LEU A 350 -14.02 16.90 -5.84
CA LEU A 350 -12.96 16.66 -4.86
C LEU A 350 -13.62 16.20 -3.55
N GLY A 351 -13.24 15.03 -3.02
CA GLY A 351 -13.57 14.61 -1.65
C GLY A 351 -14.83 13.77 -1.41
N GLU A 352 -15.72 13.55 -2.38
CA GLU A 352 -16.96 12.78 -2.14
C GLU A 352 -16.80 11.26 -2.37
N SER A 353 -15.78 10.60 -1.81
CA SER A 353 -15.78 9.12 -1.80
C SER A 353 -16.50 8.60 -0.56
N SER A 354 -17.75 8.17 -0.75
CA SER A 354 -18.69 7.62 0.26
C SER A 354 -19.42 8.67 1.13
N PRO A 355 -20.74 8.52 1.37
CA PRO A 355 -21.50 9.33 2.35
C PRO A 355 -20.91 9.32 3.79
N GLY A 356 -19.95 8.43 4.08
CA GLY A 356 -19.19 8.45 5.34
C GLY A 356 -18.03 9.46 5.38
N ALA A 357 -17.52 9.91 4.22
CA ALA A 357 -16.35 10.80 4.12
C ALA A 357 -16.68 12.29 4.28
N THR A 358 -17.96 12.66 4.33
CA THR A 358 -18.40 14.05 4.56
C THR A 358 -18.81 14.31 6.01
N SER A 359 -18.59 13.37 6.94
CA SER A 359 -18.86 13.67 8.34
C SER A 359 -17.77 14.60 8.89
N PRO A 360 -18.12 15.65 9.66
CA PRO A 360 -17.16 16.55 10.30
C PRO A 360 -16.15 15.88 11.26
N ASN A 361 -16.24 14.57 11.45
CA ASN A 361 -15.33 13.77 12.28
C ASN A 361 -14.16 13.17 11.49
N ALA A 362 -14.13 13.25 10.16
CA ALA A 362 -13.02 12.72 9.35
C ALA A 362 -11.77 13.61 9.33
N THR A 363 -11.85 14.84 9.85
CA THR A 363 -10.77 15.83 9.84
C THR A 363 -10.53 16.47 11.21
N LYS A 364 -10.73 15.74 12.31
CA LYS A 364 -10.34 16.20 13.64
C LYS A 364 -9.07 15.53 14.12
#